data_AF-A0A3S1N2A0-F1
#
_entry.id   AF-A0A3S1N2A0-F1
#
_cell.length_a   1.000
_cell.length_b   1.000
_cell.length_c   1.000
_cell.angle_alpha   90.00
_cell.angle_beta   90.00
_cell.angle_gamma   90.00
#
_symmetry.space_group_name_H-M   'P 1'
#
loop_
_entity.id
_entity.type
_entity.pdbx_description
1 polymer ?
#
loop_
_entity_poly.entity_id
_entity_poly.type
_entity_poly.pdbx_seq_one_letter_code
_entity_poly.pdbx_strand_id
1 'polypeptide(L)' 'MFRKMSLALAATLIMAGAAWADPIEGSWKTQSGETATIGGGGSFSITLKT' A
#
# COMPACT_ATOMS: atom_id res chain seq x y z
N MET A 1 2.21 -23.28 30.18
CA MET A 1 1.42 -22.30 29.38
C MET A 1 2.30 -21.32 28.62
N PHE A 2 3.36 -20.76 29.24
CA PHE A 2 4.31 -19.83 28.60
C PHE A 2 4.84 -20.26 27.23
N ARG A 3 5.29 -21.51 27.09
CA ARG A 3 5.81 -22.05 25.82
C ARG A 3 4.81 -21.99 24.66
N LYS A 4 3.50 -22.11 24.95
CA LYS A 4 2.44 -21.99 23.94
C LYS A 4 2.22 -20.53 23.54
N MET A 5 2.28 -19.61 24.51
CA MET A 5 2.16 -18.17 24.24
C MET A 5 3.36 -17.63 23.45
N SER A 6 4.58 -18.08 23.76
CA SER A 6 5.77 -17.71 22.99
C SER A 6 5.69 -18.20 21.54
N LEU A 7 5.16 -19.40 21.31
CA LEU A 7 5.01 -19.95 19.97
C LEU A 7 3.92 -19.20 19.19
N ALA A 8 2.81 -18.84 19.84
CA ALA A 8 1.76 -18.02 19.23
C ALA A 8 2.28 -16.63 18.85
N LEU A 9 3.06 -15.98 19.72
CA LEU A 9 3.66 -14.68 19.43
C LEU A 9 4.63 -14.74 18.25
N ALA A 10 5.50 -15.75 18.21
CA ALA A 10 6.40 -15.95 17.08
C ALA A 10 5.64 -16.16 15.77
N ALA A 11 4.56 -16.94 15.77
CA ALA A 11 3.72 -17.16 14.60
C ALA A 11 3.06 -15.85 14.13
N THR A 12 2.55 -15.02 15.04
CA THR A 12 1.94 -13.72 14.68
C THR A 12 2.93 -12.75 14.07
N LEU A 13 4.19 -12.74 14.54
CA LEU A 13 5.23 -11.86 14.00
C LEU A 13 5.67 -12.29 12.59
N ILE A 14 5.70 -13.59 12.32
CA ILE A 14 6.02 -14.13 10.98
C ILE A 14 4.88 -13.81 9.99
N MET A 15 3.63 -13.86 10.44
CA MET A 15 2.48 -13.52 9.59
C MET A 15 2.28 -12.01 9.42
N ALA A 16 2.85 -11.19 10.29
CA ALA A 16 2.93 -9.74 10.13
C ALA A 16 4.00 -9.36 9.10
N GLY A 17 3.85 -9.86 7.87
CA GLY A 17 4.61 -9.34 6.74
C GLY A 17 4.25 -7.87 6.52
N ALA A 18 5.25 -7.01 6.38
CA ALA A 18 5.00 -5.66 5.89
C ALA A 18 4.43 -5.79 4.47
N ALA A 19 3.22 -5.29 4.24
CA ALA A 19 2.69 -5.17 2.89
C ALA A 19 3.43 -4.02 2.21
N TRP A 20 4.52 -4.33 1.50
CA TRP A 20 5.17 -3.41 0.57
C TRP A 20 4.33 -3.39 -0.70
N ALA A 21 3.18 -2.72 -0.65
CA ALA A 21 2.45 -2.38 -1.85
C ALA A 21 3.23 -1.29 -2.58
N ASP A 22 3.34 -1.42 -3.91
CA ASP A 22 3.87 -0.31 -4.70
C ASP A 22 2.94 0.90 -4.54
N PRO A 23 3.50 2.10 -4.30
CA PRO A 23 2.71 3.32 -4.19
C PRO A 23 1.90 3.55 -5.49
N ILE A 24 0.64 3.97 -5.37
CA ILE A 24 -0.20 4.30 -6.53
C ILE A 24 0.13 5.70 -7.08
N GLU A 25 0.95 6.45 -6.37
CA GLU A 25 1.46 7.76 -6.76
C GLU A 25 2.25 7.68 -8.06
N GLY A 26 1.98 8.62 -8.97
CA GLY A 26 2.61 8.61 -10.27
C GLY A 26 1.72 9.21 -11.35
N SER A 27 2.19 9.12 -12.60
CA SER A 27 1.42 9.55 -13.77
C SER A 27 0.86 8.33 -14.49
N TRP A 28 -0.46 8.35 -14.71
CA TRP A 28 -1.22 7.26 -15.26
C TRP A 28 -1.95 7.72 -16.52
N LYS A 29 -1.97 6.88 -17.54
CA LYS A 29 -2.79 7.13 -18.71
C LYS A 29 -4.23 6.73 -18.44
N THR A 30 -5.14 7.66 -18.62
CA THR A 30 -6.57 7.47 -18.43
C THR A 30 -7.22 6.86 -19.68
N GLN A 31 -8.45 6.38 -19.54
CA GLN A 31 -9.23 5.85 -20.67
C GLN A 31 -9.46 6.88 -21.78
N SER A 32 -9.58 8.17 -21.44
CA SER A 32 -9.73 9.24 -22.45
C SER A 32 -8.43 9.52 -23.22
N GLY A 33 -7.30 8.92 -22.81
CA GLY A 33 -5.98 9.16 -23.38
C GLY A 33 -5.17 10.22 -22.65
N GLU A 34 -5.81 10.99 -21.75
CA GLU A 34 -5.18 12.03 -20.93
C GLU A 34 -4.33 11.46 -19.79
N THR A 35 -3.44 12.27 -19.23
CA THR A 35 -2.60 11.86 -18.09
C THR A 35 -3.19 12.32 -16.77
N ALA A 36 -3.43 11.39 -15.84
CA ALA A 36 -3.77 11.72 -14.46
C ALA A 36 -2.53 11.55 -13.58
N THR A 37 -2.18 12.58 -12.79
CA THR A 37 -1.16 12.45 -11.75
C THR A 37 -1.85 12.21 -10.41
N ILE A 38 -1.51 11.10 -9.78
CA ILE A 38 -1.94 10.75 -8.42
C ILE A 38 -0.78 11.10 -7.48
N GLY A 39 -1.05 11.87 -6.44
CA GLY A 39 -0.08 12.23 -5.42
C GLY A 39 -0.63 12.11 -4.01
N GLY A 40 0.27 12.15 -3.03
CA GLY A 40 -0.04 11.99 -1.60
C GLY A 40 0.00 10.54 -1.13
N GLY A 41 0.17 10.31 0.18
CA GLY A 41 0.30 8.97 0.75
C GLY A 41 -0.78 8.57 1.77
N GLY A 42 -1.47 9.54 2.41
CA GLY A 42 -2.57 9.28 3.37
C GLY A 42 -3.95 9.66 2.84
N SER A 43 -4.03 10.78 2.12
CA SER A 43 -5.19 11.20 1.33
C SER A 43 -4.67 11.45 -0.08
N PHE A 44 -5.28 10.80 -1.07
CA PHE A 44 -4.83 10.94 -2.46
C PHE A 44 -5.48 12.15 -3.12
N SER A 45 -4.68 12.92 -3.84
CA SER A 45 -5.16 13.94 -4.76
C SER A 45 -4.94 13.49 -6.20
N ILE A 46 -5.93 13.75 -7.05
CA ILE A 46 -5.89 13.41 -8.47
C ILE A 46 -5.95 14.70 -9.28
N THR A 47 -4.91 14.92 -10.08
CA THR A 47 -4.82 16.06 -10.99
C THR A 47 -4.85 15.55 -12.43
N LEU A 48 -5.86 15.97 -13.19
CA LEU A 48 -5.91 15.71 -14.62
C LEU A 48 -4.99 16.69 -15.35
N LYS A 49 -4.05 16.16 -16.12
CA LYS A 49 -3.25 16.91 -17.09
C LYS A 49 -3.90 16.73 -18.46
N THR A 50 -4.75 17.69 -18.80
CA THR A 50 -5.25 17.96 -20.17
C THR A 50 -4.24 18.73 -20.98
#